data_AF-A0A1I1R4P8-F1
#
_entry.id   AF-A0A1I1R4P8-F1
#
_cell.length_a   1.000
_cell.length_b   1.000
_cell.length_c   1.000
_cell.angle_alpha   90.00
_cell.angle_beta   90.00
_cell.angle_gamma   90.00
#
_symmetry.space_group_name_H-M   'P 1'
#
loop_
_entity.id
_entity.type
_entity.pdbx_description
1 polymer ?
#
loop_
_entity_poly.entity_id
_entity_poly.type
_entity_poly.pdbx_seq_one_letter_code
_entity_poly.pdbx_strand_id
1 'polypeptide(L)'
;MGITVNNTTPDTARITLVGEMMDGSFHAKVMGETDVPYTKYWDNELEHRIIYLHPDPEQLKSIVSALNEHRLSLDDLQEFGSSDGGASELPI
;
A
#
# COMPACT_ATOMS: atom_id res chain seq x y z
N MET A 1 4.88 -14.26 11.55
CA MET A 1 3.46 -14.69 11.63
C MET A 1 2.78 -13.89 10.54
N GLY A 2 2.37 -14.49 9.42
CA GLY A 2 1.93 -13.72 8.24
C GLY A 2 0.53 -13.10 8.38
N ILE A 3 0.23 -12.09 7.56
CA ILE A 3 -1.16 -11.62 7.36
C ILE A 3 -1.62 -11.99 5.96
N THR A 4 -2.85 -12.49 5.84
CA THR A 4 -3.52 -12.68 4.56
C THR A 4 -4.17 -11.37 4.14
N VAL A 5 -3.85 -10.88 2.95
CA VAL A 5 -4.47 -9.70 2.32
C VAL A 5 -5.37 -10.16 1.18
N ASN A 6 -6.62 -9.71 1.15
CA ASN A 6 -7.59 -10.06 0.11
C ASN A 6 -7.64 -8.98 -0.96
N ASN A 7 -7.07 -9.23 -2.13
CA ASN A 7 -7.28 -8.39 -3.31
C ASN A 7 -8.63 -8.75 -3.94
N THR A 8 -9.69 -8.09 -3.49
CA THR A 8 -11.00 -8.15 -4.15
C THR A 8 -11.02 -7.22 -5.37
N THR A 9 -11.76 -7.57 -6.42
CA THR A 9 -12.02 -6.73 -7.59
C THR A 9 -13.27 -5.88 -7.36
N PRO A 10 -13.16 -4.62 -6.88
CA PRO A 10 -14.27 -3.68 -6.92
C PRO A 10 -14.59 -3.26 -8.36
N ASP A 11 -15.85 -2.87 -8.61
CA ASP A 11 -16.37 -2.30 -9.87
C ASP A 11 -15.56 -1.09 -10.40
N THR A 12 -14.72 -0.49 -9.54
CA THR A 12 -13.77 0.58 -9.81
C THR A 12 -12.40 0.21 -9.24
N ALA A 13 -11.35 0.15 -10.08
CA ALA A 13 -9.98 -0.12 -9.64
C ALA A 13 -9.58 0.80 -8.48
N ARG A 14 -9.19 0.21 -7.33
CA ARG A 14 -8.65 0.93 -6.18
C ARG A 14 -7.18 0.58 -6.05
N ILE A 15 -6.40 1.56 -5.63
CA ILE A 15 -4.97 1.42 -5.43
C ILE A 15 -4.62 1.87 -4.02
N THR A 16 -3.54 1.31 -3.48
CA THR A 16 -2.92 1.79 -2.25
C THR A 16 -1.72 2.64 -2.65
N LEU A 17 -1.81 3.95 -2.42
CA LEU A 17 -0.68 4.87 -2.55
C LEU A 17 0.12 4.78 -1.25
N VAL A 18 1.42 4.49 -1.36
CA VAL A 18 2.35 4.48 -0.23
C VAL A 18 3.39 5.57 -0.45
N GLY A 19 3.57 6.46 0.53
CA GLY A 19 4.56 7.53 0.50
C GLY A 19 5.60 7.33 1.60
N GLU A 20 6.87 7.43 1.22
CA GLU A 20 7.98 7.60 2.16
C GLU A 20 8.13 9.08 2.47
N MET A 21 8.14 9.41 3.76
CA MET A 21 8.23 10.78 4.26
C MET A 21 9.69 11.14 4.55
N MET A 22 10.03 12.43 4.53
CA MET A 22 11.40 12.91 4.80
C MET A 22 11.94 12.52 6.19
N ASP A 23 11.07 12.20 7.15
CA ASP A 23 11.45 11.72 8.48
C ASP A 23 11.71 10.20 8.53
N GLY A 24 11.61 9.52 7.40
CA GLY A 24 11.80 8.07 7.26
C GLY A 24 10.54 7.26 7.59
N SER A 25 9.42 7.92 7.93
CA SER A 25 8.14 7.23 8.14
C SER A 25 7.44 6.92 6.82
N PHE A 26 6.61 5.88 6.81
CA PHE A 26 5.77 5.51 5.68
C PHE A 26 4.32 5.82 5.98
N HIS A 27 3.65 6.47 5.04
CA HIS A 27 2.21 6.69 5.05
C HIS A 27 1.58 5.93 3.89
N ALA A 28 0.38 5.39 4.09
CA ALA A 28 -0.37 4.79 2.98
C ALA A 28 -1.83 5.25 2.98
N LYS A 29 -2.40 5.34 1.79
CA LYS A 29 -3.81 5.67 1.58
C LYS A 29 -4.39 4.88 0.42
N VAL A 30 -5.55 4.27 0.67
CA VAL A 30 -6.36 3.63 -0.39
C VAL A 30 -7.19 4.71 -1.09
N MET A 31 -7.14 4.75 -2.41
CA MET A 31 -7.93 5.66 -3.25
C MET A 31 -8.33 4.99 -4.57
N GLY A 32 -9.25 5.59 -5.32
CA GLY A 32 -9.55 5.14 -6.68
C GLY A 32 -8.36 5.41 -7.61
N GLU A 33 -8.16 4.57 -8.63
CA GLU A 33 -7.10 4.78 -9.63
C GLU A 33 -7.22 6.15 -10.34
N THR A 34 -8.45 6.65 -10.50
CA THR A 34 -8.73 7.97 -11.08
C THR A 34 -8.53 9.15 -10.13
N ASP A 35 -8.45 8.89 -8.82
CA ASP A 35 -8.26 9.91 -7.78
C ASP A 35 -6.79 10.15 -7.43
N VAL A 36 -5.87 9.43 -8.09
CA VAL A 36 -4.43 9.55 -7.85
C VAL A 36 -3.93 10.88 -8.40
N PRO A 37 -3.35 11.76 -7.56
CA PRO A 37 -2.82 13.02 -8.05
C PRO A 37 -1.58 12.78 -8.91
N TYR A 38 -1.44 13.57 -9.97
CA TYR A 38 -0.20 13.65 -10.78
C TYR A 38 0.93 14.43 -10.07
N THR A 39 0.68 14.88 -8.84
CA THR A 39 1.61 15.63 -8.00
C THR A 39 1.81 14.89 -6.68
N LYS A 40 2.72 15.41 -5.86
CA LYS A 40 2.92 14.89 -4.51
C LYS A 40 1.62 14.84 -3.72
N TYR A 41 1.35 13.71 -3.05
CA TYR A 41 0.14 13.53 -2.26
C TYR A 41 0.33 14.08 -0.84
N TRP A 42 1.51 13.92 -0.25
CA TRP A 42 1.86 14.50 1.06
C TRP A 42 2.87 15.66 0.94
N ASP A 43 2.72 16.70 1.78
CA ASP A 43 3.58 17.91 1.78
C ASP A 43 5.08 17.61 2.02
N ASN A 44 5.42 16.49 2.68
CA ASN A 44 6.80 16.10 3.00
C ASN A 44 7.16 14.70 2.47
N GLU A 45 6.55 14.25 1.38
CA GLU A 45 6.95 12.99 0.75
C GLU A 45 8.30 13.14 0.01
N LEU A 46 9.14 12.13 0.20
CA LEU A 46 10.40 11.93 -0.50
C LEU A 46 10.16 11.15 -1.79
N GLU A 47 9.45 10.03 -1.67
CA GLU A 47 9.00 9.18 -2.77
C GLU A 47 7.58 8.69 -2.51
N HIS A 48 6.79 8.45 -3.56
CA HIS A 48 5.57 7.67 -3.46
C HIS A 48 5.59 6.50 -4.46
N ARG A 49 4.92 5.41 -4.10
CA ARG A 49 4.67 4.25 -4.96
C ARG A 49 3.20 3.91 -4.96
N ILE A 50 2.69 3.58 -6.14
CA ILE A 50 1.32 3.10 -6.34
C ILE A 50 1.36 1.58 -6.35
N ILE A 51 0.57 0.96 -5.47
CA ILE A 51 0.52 -0.48 -5.36
C ILE A 51 -0.93 -0.96 -5.47
N TYR A 52 -1.13 -1.96 -6.32
CA TYR A 52 -2.42 -2.59 -6.57
C TYR A 52 -2.77 -3.58 -5.46
N LEU A 53 -3.08 -3.04 -4.28
CA LEU A 53 -3.56 -3.80 -3.14
C LEU A 53 -4.89 -3.22 -2.66
N HIS A 54 -5.78 -4.11 -2.23
CA HIS A 54 -7.08 -3.77 -1.66
C HIS A 54 -7.18 -4.17 -0.18
N PRO A 55 -6.28 -3.68 0.70
CA PRO A 55 -6.32 -4.04 2.09
C PRO A 55 -7.56 -3.44 2.76
N ASP A 56 -8.21 -4.22 3.62
CA ASP A 56 -9.18 -3.69 4.57
C ASP A 56 -8.51 -2.63 5.49
N PRO A 57 -9.27 -1.74 6.14
CA PRO A 57 -8.69 -0.68 6.98
C PRO A 57 -7.72 -1.19 8.06
N GLU A 58 -7.98 -2.38 8.61
CA GLU A 58 -7.07 -3.03 9.56
C GLU A 58 -5.79 -3.54 8.91
N GLN A 59 -5.88 -4.15 7.72
CA GLN A 59 -4.72 -4.61 6.96
C GLN A 59 -3.86 -3.43 6.50
N LEU A 60 -4.46 -2.33 6.07
CA LEU A 60 -3.74 -1.11 5.71
C LEU A 60 -2.93 -0.60 6.89
N LYS A 61 -3.54 -0.58 8.08
CA LYS A 61 -2.84 -0.18 9.31
C LYS A 61 -1.68 -1.13 9.64
N SER A 62 -1.87 -2.45 9.50
CA SER A 62 -0.80 -3.42 9.71
C SER A 62 0.33 -3.28 8.71
N ILE A 63 0.02 -3.03 7.43
CA ILE A 63 0.99 -2.78 6.37
C ILE A 63 1.82 -1.53 6.68
N VAL A 64 1.15 -0.43 7.01
CA VAL A 64 1.82 0.84 7.36
C VAL A 64 2.68 0.65 8.62
N SER A 65 2.21 -0.10 9.62
CA SER A 65 3.01 -0.43 10.80
C SER A 65 4.26 -1.21 10.42
N ALA A 66 4.11 -2.27 9.62
CA ALA A 66 5.23 -3.11 9.20
C ALA A 66 6.28 -2.34 8.37
N LEU A 67 5.84 -1.42 7.50
CA LEU A 67 6.71 -0.50 6.77
C LEU A 67 7.47 0.43 7.72
N ASN A 68 6.78 1.08 8.66
CA ASN A 68 7.40 1.96 9.65
C ASN A 68 8.35 1.20 10.61
N GLU A 69 8.07 -0.06 10.89
CA GLU A 69 8.93 -0.94 11.69
C GLU A 69 10.09 -1.55 10.88
N HIS A 70 10.23 -1.20 9.59
CA HIS A 70 11.20 -1.79 8.64
C HIS A 70 11.12 -3.32 8.55
N ARG A 71 9.98 -3.92 8.90
CA ARG A 71 9.70 -5.36 8.77
C ARG A 71 9.27 -5.74 7.36
N LEU A 72 8.90 -4.74 6.56
CA LEU A 72 8.48 -4.89 5.18
C LEU A 72 9.09 -3.74 4.38
N SER A 73 9.58 -4.00 3.16
CA SER A 73 10.04 -2.95 2.26
C SER A 73 8.97 -2.60 1.21
N LEU A 74 9.10 -1.43 0.58
CA LEU A 74 8.23 -1.04 -0.54
C LEU A 74 8.35 -1.98 -1.75
N ASP A 75 9.53 -2.57 -1.95
CA ASP A 75 9.77 -3.55 -3.02
C ASP A 75 9.01 -4.85 -2.74
N ASP A 76 9.10 -5.37 -1.50
CA ASP A 76 8.33 -6.54 -1.08
C ASP A 76 6.83 -6.29 -1.30
N LEU A 77 6.33 -5.13 -0.89
CA LEU A 77 4.91 -4.77 -0.98
C LEU A 77 4.40 -4.74 -2.43
N GLN A 78 5.28 -4.41 -3.39
CA GLN A 78 4.98 -4.45 -4.81
C GLN A 78 4.86 -5.88 -5.35
N GLU A 79 5.61 -6.85 -4.81
CA GLU A 79 5.51 -8.26 -5.21
C GLU A 79 4.17 -8.90 -4.84
N PHE A 80 3.47 -8.37 -3.83
CA PHE A 80 2.18 -8.88 -3.38
C PHE A 80 0.97 -8.19 -4.02
N GLY A 81 1.20 -7.08 -4.73
CA GLY A 81 0.17 -6.40 -5.52
C GLY A 81 -0.16 -7.20 -6.78
N SER A 82 -1.44 -7.56 -6.97
CA SER A 82 -1.89 -8.32 -8.14
C SER A 82 -2.95 -7.55 -8.90
N SER A 83 -2.71 -7.31 -10.19
CA SER A 83 -3.67 -6.69 -11.12
C SER A 83 -4.91 -7.57 -11.39
N ASP A 84 -4.81 -8.88 -11.14
CA ASP A 84 -5.88 -9.87 -11.34
C ASP A 84 -6.73 -10.12 -10.08
N GLY A 85 -6.43 -9.44 -8.97
CA GLY A 85 -6.97 -9.79 -7.65
C GLY A 85 -6.33 -11.08 -7.08
N GLY A 86 -6.86 -11.57 -5.95
CA GLY A 86 -6.36 -12.77 -5.25
C GLY A 86 -5.92 -12.54 -3.79
N ALA A 87 -5.61 -13.61 -3.06
CA ALA A 87 -5.11 -13.51 -1.69
C ALA A 87 -3.57 -13.63 -1.68
N SER A 88 -2.91 -12.65 -1.06
CA SER A 88 -1.44 -12.65 -0.88
C SER A 88 -1.13 -12.76 0.61
N GLU A 89 -0.20 -13.65 0.98
CA GLU A 89 0.34 -13.71 2.34
C GLU A 89 1.57 -12.81 2.46
N LEU A 90 1.45 -11.74 3.23
CA LEU A 90 2.58 -10.89 3.57
C LEU A 90 3.36 -11.54 4.73
N PRO A 91 4.66 -11.85 4.57
CA PRO A 91 5.49 -12.32 5.66
C PRO A 91 5.85 -11.15 6.56
N ILE A 92 5.03 -10.89 7.58
CA ILE A 92 5.37 -9.95 8.66
C ILE A 92 5.92 -10.67 9.90
#